data_AF-A0A1Z4NA09-F1
#
_entry.id   AF-A0A1Z4NA09-F1
#
_cell.length_a   1.000
_cell.length_b   1.000
_cell.length_c   1.000
_cell.angle_alpha   90.00
_cell.angle_beta   90.00
_cell.angle_gamma   90.00
#
_symmetry.space_group_name_H-M   'P 1'
#
loop_
_entity.id
_entity.type
_entity.pdbx_description
1 polymer ?
#
loop_
_entity_poly.entity_id
_entity_poly.type
_entity_poly.pdbx_seq_one_letter_code
_entity_poly.pdbx_strand_id
1 'polypeptide(L)'
;MAVIPTPFSLENKIALATGGNSYGITVNAVAPGCFATETNADLAADPEIADWLKKRTSLGRWGDPKEMAGAVVFLASNAASYVTGQILAVYGGYLSHL
;
A
#
# COMPACT_ATOMS: atom_id res chain seq x y z
N MET A 1 26.74 5.45 3.44
CA MET A 1 25.34 5.79 3.75
C MET A 1 24.56 5.71 2.45
N ALA A 2 24.16 4.50 2.06
CA ALA A 2 23.39 4.30 0.83
C ALA A 2 21.96 4.78 1.09
N VAL A 3 21.61 5.93 0.52
CA VAL A 3 20.23 6.29 0.31
C VAL A 3 19.71 5.27 -0.69
N ILE A 4 18.97 4.27 -0.23
CA ILE A 4 18.19 3.43 -1.13
C ILE A 4 17.25 4.41 -1.84
N PRO A 5 17.38 4.63 -3.16
CA PRO A 5 16.47 5.50 -3.87
C PRO A 5 15.08 4.89 -3.69
N THR A 6 14.18 5.59 -3.00
CA THR A 6 12.78 5.19 -2.92
C THR A 6 12.24 5.18 -4.35
N PRO A 7 11.90 4.03 -4.97
CA PRO A 7 11.27 4.03 -6.28
C PRO A 7 9.79 4.44 -6.19
N PHE A 8 9.28 4.71 -4.99
CA PHE A 8 7.88 5.02 -4.77
C PHE A 8 7.64 6.54 -4.72
N SER A 9 7.96 7.22 -5.84
CA SER A 9 7.39 8.55 -6.07
C SER A 9 5.87 8.38 -6.15
N LEU A 10 5.15 9.18 -5.36
CA LEU A 10 3.72 9.08 -5.06
C LEU A 10 2.83 9.52 -6.25
N GLU A 11 3.15 9.09 -7.47
CA GLU A 11 2.65 9.72 -8.72
C GLU A 11 1.53 8.95 -9.43
N ASN A 12 0.94 7.93 -8.80
CA ASN A 12 -0.20 7.22 -9.38
C ASN A 12 -1.49 8.06 -9.27
N LYS A 13 -1.63 8.96 -10.25
CA LYS A 13 -2.82 9.65 -10.77
C LYS A 13 -4.14 9.25 -10.13
N ILE A 14 -4.66 10.11 -9.25
CA ILE A 14 -6.09 10.16 -8.91
C ILE A 14 -6.83 10.65 -10.17
N ALA A 15 -7.45 9.75 -10.92
CA ALA A 15 -8.39 10.13 -11.96
C ALA A 15 -9.74 10.48 -11.31
N LEU A 16 -9.98 11.79 -11.19
CA LEU A 16 -11.27 12.48 -11.04
C LEU A 16 -12.39 11.75 -10.27
N ALA A 17 -12.49 12.02 -8.97
CA ALA A 17 -13.76 11.96 -8.24
C ALA A 17 -14.51 13.32 -8.23
N THR A 18 -14.20 14.22 -9.17
CA THR A 18 -14.70 15.62 -9.16
C THR A 18 -15.79 15.93 -10.18
N GLY A 19 -16.41 14.93 -10.79
CA GLY A 19 -17.64 15.09 -11.57
C GLY A 19 -18.76 14.27 -10.94
N GLY A 20 -19.93 14.88 -10.70
CA GLY A 20 -21.10 14.21 -10.13
C GLY A 20 -21.31 12.84 -10.75
N ASN A 21 -21.09 11.79 -9.95
CA ASN A 21 -21.11 10.42 -10.40
C ASN A 21 -22.57 9.96 -10.56
N SER A 22 -23.13 10.19 -11.74
CA SER A 22 -24.45 9.71 -12.13
C SER A 22 -24.52 8.19 -12.36
N TYR A 23 -23.41 7.46 -12.21
CA TYR A 23 -23.30 6.02 -12.47
C TYR A 23 -23.04 5.15 -11.23
N GLY A 24 -22.90 5.75 -10.04
CA GLY A 24 -22.68 5.00 -8.80
C GLY A 24 -21.32 4.28 -8.68
N ILE A 25 -20.33 4.63 -9.52
CA ILE A 25 -18.97 4.07 -9.47
C ILE A 25 -18.09 4.74 -8.41
N THR A 26 -17.49 3.97 -7.50
CA THR A 26 -16.47 4.48 -6.57
C THR A 26 -15.07 4.35 -7.17
N VAL A 27 -14.21 5.34 -6.95
CA VAL A 27 -12.80 5.31 -7.39
C VAL A 27 -11.90 5.46 -6.18
N ASN A 28 -11.03 4.48 -5.93
CA ASN A 28 -10.10 4.48 -4.80
C ASN A 28 -8.73 3.95 -5.26
N ALA A 29 -7.71 4.15 -4.41
CA ALA A 29 -6.39 3.57 -4.62
C ALA A 29 -5.94 2.76 -3.40
N VAL A 30 -5.08 1.78 -3.64
CA VAL A 30 -4.34 1.06 -2.61
C VAL A 30 -2.88 1.45 -2.73
N ALA A 31 -2.31 1.91 -1.62
CA ALA A 31 -0.90 2.22 -1.54
C ALA A 31 -0.22 1.09 -0.75
N PRO A 32 0.75 0.36 -1.33
CA PRO A 32 1.42 -0.75 -0.67
C PRO A 32 2.79 -0.37 -0.07
N GLY A 33 3.10 -0.95 1.09
CA GLY A 33 4.45 -0.93 1.67
C GLY A 33 5.39 -1.99 1.08
N CYS A 34 6.27 -2.53 1.91
CA CYS A 34 7.21 -3.59 1.51
C CYS A 34 6.50 -4.96 1.51
N PHE A 35 6.32 -5.54 0.32
CA PHE A 35 5.74 -6.87 0.13
C PHE A 35 6.75 -7.83 -0.48
N ALA A 36 6.74 -9.08 0.00
CA ALA A 36 7.58 -10.16 -0.51
C ALA A 36 7.00 -10.71 -1.82
N THR A 37 7.27 -10.02 -2.92
CA THR A 37 6.93 -10.43 -4.28
C THR A 37 8.15 -11.02 -4.99
N GLU A 38 7.94 -11.69 -6.13
CA GLU A 38 9.04 -12.17 -6.97
C GLU A 38 10.01 -11.05 -7.36
N THR A 39 9.48 -9.87 -7.73
CA THR A 39 10.29 -8.69 -8.05
C THR A 39 11.14 -8.19 -6.88
N ASN A 40 10.70 -8.43 -5.64
CA ASN A 40 11.40 -8.00 -4.43
C ASN A 40 12.19 -9.15 -3.77
N ALA A 41 12.35 -10.30 -4.42
CA ALA A 41 12.93 -11.49 -3.80
C ALA A 41 14.33 -11.25 -3.22
N ASP A 42 15.20 -10.54 -3.94
CA ASP A 42 16.55 -10.23 -3.48
C ASP A 42 16.55 -9.31 -2.26
N LEU A 43 15.69 -8.29 -2.26
CA LEU A 43 15.52 -7.38 -1.11
C LEU A 43 14.91 -8.12 0.09
N ALA A 44 13.98 -9.05 -0.15
CA ALA A 44 13.34 -9.84 0.88
C ALA A 44 14.30 -10.83 1.56
N ALA A 45 15.32 -11.29 0.83
CA ALA A 45 16.39 -12.13 1.35
C ALA A 45 17.47 -11.34 2.13
N ASP A 46 17.51 -10.01 1.99
CA ASP A 46 18.51 -9.16 2.63
C ASP A 46 18.20 -8.95 4.13
N PRO A 47 19.07 -9.44 5.05
CA PRO A 47 18.87 -9.26 6.48
C PRO A 47 18.93 -7.79 6.92
N GLU A 48 19.63 -6.91 6.22
CA GLU A 48 19.68 -5.48 6.55
C GLU A 48 18.31 -4.82 6.34
N ILE A 49 17.59 -5.21 5.28
CA ILE A 49 16.24 -4.72 5.01
C ILE A 49 15.24 -5.29 6.02
N ALA A 50 15.40 -6.55 6.41
CA ALA A 50 14.58 -7.14 7.46
C ALA A 50 14.73 -6.38 8.79
N ASP A 51 15.96 -6.02 9.17
CA ASP A 51 16.22 -5.23 10.36
C ASP A 51 15.77 -3.77 10.24
N TRP A 52 15.81 -3.20 9.04
CA TRP A 52 15.19 -1.89 8.78
C TRP A 52 13.68 -1.92 8.99
N LEU A 53 12.98 -2.93 8.47
CA LEU A 53 11.53 -3.10 8.63
C LEU A 53 11.13 -3.23 10.10
N LYS A 54 11.87 -4.02 10.90
CA LYS A 54 11.66 -4.15 12.35
C LYS A 54 11.67 -2.82 13.10
N LYS A 55 12.47 -1.86 12.65
CA LYS A 55 12.65 -0.55 13.30
C LYS A 55 11.73 0.53 12.77
N ARG A 56 11.13 0.32 11.59
CA ARG A 56 10.43 1.38 10.84
C ARG A 56 8.95 1.07 10.61
N THR A 57 8.51 -0.14 10.89
CA THR A 57 7.12 -0.55 10.74
C THR A 57 6.64 -1.17 12.03
N SER A 58 5.35 -1.00 12.32
CA SER A 58 4.76 -1.57 13.55
C SER A 58 4.69 -3.10 13.50
N LEU A 59 4.56 -3.70 12.31
CA LEU A 59 4.57 -5.15 12.14
C LEU A 59 5.97 -5.76 12.03
N GLY A 60 6.99 -4.95 11.75
CA GLY A 60 8.39 -5.36 11.74
C GLY A 60 8.75 -6.46 10.73
N ARG A 61 7.95 -6.66 9.69
CA ARG A 61 8.10 -7.74 8.71
C ARG A 61 7.68 -7.31 7.31
N TRP A 62 8.09 -8.10 6.33
CA TRP A 62 7.53 -8.06 4.99
C TRP A 62 6.04 -8.43 5.00
N GLY A 63 5.26 -7.74 4.18
CA GLY A 63 3.88 -8.13 3.89
C GLY A 63 3.85 -9.36 2.96
N ASP A 64 2.90 -10.26 3.20
CA ASP A 64 2.53 -11.28 2.22
C ASP A 64 1.62 -10.64 1.16
N PRO A 65 1.89 -10.78 -0.14
CA PRO A 65 1.02 -10.23 -1.20
C PRO A 65 -0.48 -10.55 -1.04
N LYS A 66 -0.83 -11.68 -0.41
CA LYS A 66 -2.23 -12.04 -0.11
C LYS A 66 -2.90 -11.06 0.88
N GLU A 67 -2.13 -10.41 1.74
CA GLU A 67 -2.65 -9.41 2.68
C GLU A 67 -3.14 -8.14 1.96
N MET A 68 -2.64 -7.88 0.73
CA MET A 68 -3.12 -6.76 -0.09
C MET A 68 -4.49 -7.05 -0.72
N ALA A 69 -4.78 -8.32 -1.01
CA ALA A 69 -6.05 -8.73 -1.63
C ALA A 69 -7.26 -8.35 -0.76
N GLY A 70 -7.14 -8.44 0.57
CA GLY A 70 -8.20 -8.03 1.49
C GLY A 70 -8.60 -6.56 1.35
N ALA A 71 -7.61 -5.66 1.19
CA ALA A 71 -7.85 -4.23 0.99
C ALA A 71 -8.56 -3.95 -0.34
N VAL A 72 -8.15 -4.64 -1.41
CA VAL A 72 -8.80 -4.52 -2.73
C VAL A 72 -10.23 -5.06 -2.69
N VAL A 73 -10.45 -6.23 -2.06
CA VAL A 73 -11.79 -6.80 -1.89
C VAL A 73 -12.69 -5.87 -1.11
N PHE A 74 -12.21 -5.27 -0.02
CA PHE A 74 -12.97 -4.26 0.72
C PHE A 74 -13.42 -3.10 -0.18
N LEU A 75 -12.48 -2.47 -0.90
CA LEU A 75 -12.76 -1.32 -1.77
C LEU A 75 -13.65 -1.67 -2.97
N ALA A 76 -13.65 -2.93 -3.41
CA ALA A 76 -14.52 -3.43 -4.48
C ALA A 76 -15.88 -3.94 -3.97
N SER A 77 -16.07 -4.06 -2.65
CA SER A 77 -17.29 -4.61 -2.05
C SER A 77 -18.33 -3.52 -1.74
N ASN A 78 -19.57 -3.97 -1.49
CA ASN A 78 -20.64 -3.09 -1.00
C ASN A 78 -20.32 -2.41 0.34
N ALA A 79 -19.37 -2.94 1.13
CA ALA A 79 -18.95 -2.31 2.37
C ALA A 79 -18.26 -0.95 2.14
N ALA A 80 -17.74 -0.72 0.93
CA ALA A 80 -17.11 0.52 0.51
C ALA A 80 -18.03 1.40 -0.37
N SER A 81 -19.35 1.17 -0.39
CA SER A 81 -20.28 1.87 -1.30
C SER A 81 -20.31 3.40 -1.12
N TYR A 82 -19.81 3.91 0.00
CA TYR A 82 -19.69 5.34 0.28
C TYR A 82 -18.23 5.80 0.46
N VAL A 83 -17.27 4.97 0.05
CA VAL A 83 -15.84 5.26 0.09
C VAL A 83 -15.38 5.52 -1.34
N THR A 84 -15.10 6.77 -1.67
CA THR A 84 -14.53 7.19 -2.96
C THR A 84 -13.52 8.31 -2.75
N GLY A 85 -12.54 8.40 -3.64
CA GLY A 85 -11.42 9.33 -3.57
C GLY A 85 -10.40 9.03 -2.47
N GLN A 86 -10.45 7.83 -1.86
CA GLN A 86 -9.54 7.46 -0.78
C GLN A 86 -8.32 6.70 -1.29
N ILE A 87 -7.20 6.87 -0.57
CA ILE A 87 -6.00 6.04 -0.70
C ILE A 87 -5.91 5.20 0.58
N LEU A 88 -6.04 3.88 0.44
CA LEU A 88 -5.89 2.95 1.55
C LEU A 88 -4.43 2.49 1.64
N ALA A 89 -3.75 2.91 2.70
CA ALA A 89 -2.37 2.53 2.99
C ALA A 89 -2.30 1.11 3.61
N VAL A 90 -1.65 0.19 2.91
CA VAL A 90 -1.35 -1.17 3.39
C VAL A 90 0.17 -1.29 3.61
N TYR A 91 0.66 -0.69 4.69
CA TYR A 91 2.10 -0.48 4.95
C TYR A 91 2.62 -1.07 6.26
N GLY A 92 1.89 -1.99 6.90
CA GLY A 92 2.32 -2.60 8.18
C GLY A 92 2.61 -1.58 9.30
N GLY A 93 1.94 -0.42 9.25
CA GLY A 93 2.09 0.66 10.23
C GLY A 93 3.24 1.66 9.96
N TYR A 94 3.91 1.63 8.81
CA TYR A 94 5.03 2.55 8.50
C TYR A 94 4.70 4.04 8.69
N LEU A 95 3.51 4.49 8.26
CA LEU A 95 3.12 5.91 8.27
C LEU A 95 2.70 6.43 9.66
N SER A 96 2.54 5.55 10.64
CA SER A 96 2.02 5.87 11.97
C SER A 96 2.83 5.24 13.10
N HIS A 97 4.02 4.71 12.78
CA HIS A 97 4.93 4.16 13.78
C HIS A 97 5.68 5.31 14.46
N LEU A 98 5.47 5.48 15.77
CA LEU A 98 6.17 6.43 16.63
C LEU A 98 7.46 5.82 17.18
#